data_AF-A0A5C6XG53-F1
#
_entry.id   AF-A0A5C6XG53-F1
#
_cell.length_a   1.000
_cell.length_b   1.000
_cell.length_c   1.000
_cell.angle_alpha   90.00
_cell.angle_beta   90.00
_cell.angle_gamma   90.00
#
_symmetry.space_group_name_H-M   'P 1'
#
loop_
_entity.id
_entity.type
_entity.pdbx_description
1 polymer ?
#
loop_
_entity_poly.entity_id
_entity_poly.type
_entity_poly.pdbx_seq_one_letter_code
_entity_poly.pdbx_strand_id
1 'polypeptide(L)'
;MTNLLKMCAMGLVLGLSVSCIEINNITPPADGGNSQTDPDAGDSNDVGGEDDAGDTVDSGDDEDAGSDEDTGSDDDTGSDEDTGSDDEDAGNDSGPVPACDENFLPEDACGGEIVGSWTLDSICNDANLVPTILPPTCAEAEVVHYEEIATGMLTVSATNFARLIEIDVEVLTHVPTSCPELVFGGCEEYEVVASSFSGLDASCVLNQGASRCECELTGSFMSESDGSYSYEDGTVVVGDRTFDVCRSGGGITLRPRPESQDTPVFVEVYGR
;
A
#
# COMPACT_ATOMS: atom_id res chain seq x y z
N MET A 1 19.48 11.82 -30.50
CA MET A 1 19.79 12.38 -29.18
C MET A 1 18.45 12.69 -28.53
N THR A 2 17.80 11.66 -27.99
CA THR A 2 17.67 11.39 -26.54
C THR A 2 16.61 12.27 -25.88
N ASN A 3 15.34 12.00 -26.20
CA ASN A 3 14.16 12.44 -25.44
C ASN A 3 13.44 11.22 -24.82
N LEU A 4 14.20 10.19 -24.42
CA LEU A 4 13.67 8.94 -23.85
C LEU A 4 13.92 8.82 -22.34
N LEU A 5 14.32 9.91 -21.66
CA LEU A 5 14.88 9.85 -20.30
C LEU A 5 14.10 10.65 -19.23
N LYS A 6 12.84 11.01 -19.44
CA LYS A 6 12.07 11.80 -18.45
C LYS A 6 10.77 11.17 -17.94
N MET A 7 10.41 9.96 -18.37
CA MET A 7 9.14 9.33 -17.97
C MET A 7 9.17 8.59 -16.63
N CYS A 8 10.29 8.55 -15.91
CA CYS A 8 10.37 7.96 -14.55
C CYS A 8 10.40 9.00 -13.44
N ALA A 9 10.30 10.30 -13.74
CA ALA A 9 10.70 11.36 -12.81
C ALA A 9 9.69 11.71 -11.71
N MET A 10 8.48 11.14 -11.69
CA MET A 10 7.44 11.54 -10.73
C MET A 10 6.99 10.49 -9.71
N GLY A 11 7.36 9.22 -9.87
CA GLY A 11 7.38 8.30 -8.71
C GLY A 11 8.31 8.81 -7.60
N LEU A 12 9.29 9.66 -7.97
CA LEU A 12 10.18 10.32 -7.01
C LEU A 12 9.48 11.40 -6.17
N VAL A 13 8.37 11.97 -6.65
CA VAL A 13 7.77 13.20 -6.09
C VAL A 13 6.83 12.92 -4.93
N LEU A 14 6.32 11.69 -4.83
CA LEU A 14 5.57 11.22 -3.65
C LEU A 14 6.40 10.27 -2.78
N GLY A 15 7.70 10.07 -3.07
CA GLY A 15 8.56 9.12 -2.35
C GLY A 15 8.09 7.65 -2.42
N LEU A 16 6.96 7.41 -3.08
CA LEU A 16 6.48 6.13 -3.52
C LEU A 16 7.36 5.73 -4.68
N SER A 17 8.44 5.00 -4.38
CA SER A 17 9.19 4.24 -5.37
C SER A 17 8.24 3.23 -6.03
N VAL A 18 7.40 3.71 -6.94
CA VAL A 18 6.84 2.91 -8.00
C VAL A 18 8.06 2.57 -8.83
N SER A 19 8.75 1.49 -8.43
CA SER A 19 9.49 0.70 -9.39
C SER A 19 8.57 0.63 -10.57
N CYS A 20 8.97 1.16 -11.72
CA CYS A 20 8.27 0.88 -12.96
C CYS A 20 8.33 -0.64 -13.09
N ILE A 21 7.34 -1.33 -12.51
CA ILE A 21 7.04 -2.70 -12.84
C ILE A 21 6.65 -2.55 -14.29
N GLU A 22 7.62 -2.75 -15.18
CA GLU A 22 7.29 -3.37 -16.43
C GLU A 22 6.42 -4.56 -16.05
N ILE A 23 5.11 -4.42 -16.23
CA ILE A 23 4.23 -5.56 -16.41
C ILE A 23 4.64 -6.12 -17.78
N ASN A 24 5.85 -6.67 -17.83
CA ASN A 24 6.29 -7.56 -18.88
C ASN A 24 5.53 -8.85 -18.62
N ASN A 25 4.32 -8.86 -19.19
CA ASN A 25 3.79 -10.01 -19.86
C ASN A 25 3.73 -11.26 -18.97
N ILE A 26 2.69 -11.36 -18.14
CA ILE A 26 2.16 -12.65 -17.71
C ILE A 26 1.70 -13.35 -18.98
N THR A 27 2.65 -14.03 -19.62
CA THR A 27 2.39 -14.99 -20.66
C THR A 27 1.86 -16.21 -19.92
N PRO A 28 0.60 -16.63 -20.12
CA PRO A 28 0.15 -17.90 -19.57
C PRO A 28 1.08 -19.01 -20.10
N PRO A 29 1.35 -20.07 -19.33
CA PRO A 29 2.13 -21.19 -19.83
C PRO A 29 1.44 -21.73 -21.09
N ALA A 30 2.07 -21.47 -22.25
CA ALA A 30 1.69 -22.11 -23.49
C ALA A 30 2.10 -23.58 -23.34
N ASP A 31 1.07 -24.43 -23.22
CA ASP A 31 1.18 -25.86 -23.39
C ASP A 31 2.07 -26.19 -24.58
N GLY A 32 3.10 -26.98 -24.31
CA GLY A 32 4.00 -27.50 -25.32
C GLY A 32 3.24 -28.31 -26.36
N GLY A 33 2.96 -27.69 -27.49
CA GLY A 33 2.33 -28.31 -28.64
C GLY A 33 3.21 -28.19 -29.88
N ASN A 34 4.32 -28.93 -29.90
CA ASN A 34 5.03 -29.24 -31.14
C ASN A 34 5.07 -30.75 -31.34
N SER A 35 4.18 -31.26 -32.17
CA SER A 35 4.46 -32.52 -32.87
C SER A 35 3.82 -32.50 -34.26
N GLN A 36 4.72 -32.63 -35.21
CA GLN A 36 4.47 -32.94 -36.60
C GLN A 36 3.64 -34.21 -36.70
N THR A 37 2.73 -34.19 -37.66
CA THR A 37 1.97 -35.32 -38.18
C THR A 37 2.88 -36.42 -38.72
N ASP A 38 2.72 -37.66 -38.23
CA ASP A 38 2.94 -38.90 -38.98
C ASP A 38 1.96 -39.99 -38.47
N PRO A 39 1.42 -40.87 -39.34
CA PRO A 39 0.24 -41.68 -39.04
C PRO A 39 0.55 -43.13 -38.59
N ASP A 40 -0.44 -43.68 -37.88
CA ASP A 40 -0.87 -45.09 -37.79
C ASP A 40 0.18 -46.22 -37.70
N ALA A 41 0.21 -46.91 -36.54
CA ALA A 41 0.27 -48.37 -36.48
C ALA A 41 0.05 -48.95 -35.05
N GLY A 42 -0.82 -49.96 -34.96
CA GLY A 42 -0.75 -51.10 -34.01
C GLY A 42 -1.41 -50.89 -32.65
N ASP A 43 -2.63 -51.38 -32.38
CA ASP A 43 -3.07 -52.79 -32.19
C ASP A 43 -3.05 -53.26 -30.71
N SER A 44 -4.19 -53.86 -30.35
CA SER A 44 -4.45 -54.87 -29.32
C SER A 44 -4.57 -54.51 -27.84
N ASN A 45 -5.81 -54.67 -27.34
CA ASN A 45 -6.28 -55.46 -26.18
C ASN A 45 -5.56 -55.24 -24.83
N ASP A 46 -6.24 -55.06 -23.69
CA ASP A 46 -7.08 -56.09 -23.07
C ASP A 46 -7.76 -55.61 -21.77
N VAL A 47 -8.70 -56.46 -21.39
CA VAL A 47 -9.75 -56.55 -20.36
C VAL A 47 -9.46 -56.19 -18.88
N GLY A 48 -10.57 -55.87 -18.18
CA GLY A 48 -10.92 -56.34 -16.82
C GLY A 48 -10.76 -55.28 -15.72
N GLY A 49 -11.60 -55.11 -14.72
CA GLY A 49 -12.83 -55.74 -14.20
C GLY A 49 -13.18 -54.94 -12.92
N GLU A 50 -14.42 -54.47 -12.77
CA GLU A 50 -15.40 -54.89 -11.74
C GLU A 50 -14.95 -54.87 -10.26
N ASP A 51 -15.69 -54.06 -9.49
CA ASP A 51 -16.20 -54.19 -8.12
C ASP A 51 -15.26 -54.52 -6.93
N ASP A 52 -15.39 -53.76 -5.84
CA ASP A 52 -16.10 -54.31 -4.66
C ASP A 52 -16.38 -53.29 -3.55
N ALA A 53 -17.51 -53.53 -2.91
CA ALA A 53 -18.11 -52.84 -1.78
C ALA A 53 -17.38 -53.09 -0.45
N GLY A 54 -17.65 -52.22 0.54
CA GLY A 54 -17.19 -52.39 1.91
C GLY A 54 -18.01 -51.57 2.89
N ASP A 55 -19.23 -52.03 3.13
CA ASP A 55 -20.13 -51.67 4.22
C ASP A 55 -19.58 -52.19 5.56
N THR A 56 -19.75 -51.48 6.69
CA THR A 56 -19.99 -52.09 8.03
C THR A 56 -20.21 -51.07 9.16
N VAL A 57 -21.47 -51.01 9.62
CA VAL A 57 -22.03 -51.15 10.98
C VAL A 57 -21.50 -50.37 12.20
N ASP A 58 -22.36 -49.45 12.66
CA ASP A 58 -23.17 -49.45 13.91
C ASP A 58 -22.79 -50.36 15.11
N SER A 59 -22.77 -49.75 16.31
CA SER A 59 -22.93 -50.30 17.66
C SER A 59 -22.78 -49.12 18.64
N GLY A 60 -23.62 -48.81 19.62
CA GLY A 60 -24.82 -49.41 20.18
C GLY A 60 -25.15 -48.62 21.47
N ASP A 61 -26.44 -48.55 21.81
CA ASP A 61 -26.98 -48.00 23.06
C ASP A 61 -26.38 -48.65 24.31
N ASP A 62 -26.30 -47.88 25.41
CA ASP A 62 -26.79 -48.36 26.70
C ASP A 62 -27.07 -47.17 27.65
N GLU A 63 -28.33 -47.11 28.10
CA GLU A 63 -28.76 -46.34 29.26
C GLU A 63 -28.28 -47.04 30.54
N ASP A 64 -27.92 -46.29 31.59
CA ASP A 64 -28.34 -46.71 32.93
C ASP A 64 -28.36 -45.55 33.93
N ALA A 65 -29.46 -45.51 34.67
CA ALA A 65 -29.76 -44.58 35.74
C ALA A 65 -29.19 -45.08 37.07
N GLY A 66 -28.58 -44.18 37.85
CA GLY A 66 -28.21 -44.42 39.24
C GLY A 66 -28.25 -43.13 40.03
N SER A 67 -29.27 -42.96 40.87
CA SER A 67 -29.26 -42.01 41.98
C SER A 67 -28.63 -42.66 43.20
N ASP A 68 -27.71 -41.96 43.87
CA ASP A 68 -27.46 -42.12 45.30
C ASP A 68 -26.98 -40.78 45.89
N GLU A 69 -27.60 -40.38 47.00
CA GLU A 69 -27.33 -39.17 47.77
C GLU A 69 -26.11 -39.32 48.70
N ASP A 70 -25.40 -38.19 48.86
CA ASP A 70 -24.65 -37.68 50.01
C ASP A 70 -23.59 -38.55 50.74
N THR A 71 -22.36 -38.04 50.80
CA THR A 71 -21.68 -37.52 52.02
C THR A 71 -20.17 -37.36 51.77
N GLY A 72 -19.61 -36.17 52.01
CA GLY A 72 -18.15 -36.01 52.08
C GLY A 72 -17.68 -34.57 51.89
N SER A 73 -17.33 -33.93 53.01
CA SER A 73 -16.64 -32.66 53.08
C SER A 73 -15.19 -32.77 52.59
N ASP A 74 -14.68 -31.66 52.07
CA ASP A 74 -13.28 -31.21 52.05
C ASP A 74 -12.29 -31.97 51.15
N ASP A 75 -11.90 -31.36 50.02
CA ASP A 75 -10.57 -30.75 49.90
C ASP A 75 -10.44 -30.03 48.55
N ASP A 76 -10.01 -28.77 48.63
CA ASP A 76 -9.60 -27.93 47.51
C ASP A 76 -8.47 -28.58 46.70
N THR A 77 -8.60 -28.58 45.38
CA THR A 77 -7.53 -28.36 44.36
C THR A 77 -8.12 -28.59 42.97
N GLY A 78 -9.13 -27.81 42.61
CA GLY A 78 -9.48 -27.60 41.21
C GLY A 78 -8.40 -26.74 40.58
N SER A 79 -7.60 -27.34 39.71
CA SER A 79 -6.77 -26.60 38.76
C SER A 79 -7.71 -25.83 37.87
N ASP A 80 -7.73 -24.50 37.99
CA ASP A 80 -8.32 -23.64 36.99
C ASP A 80 -7.55 -23.90 35.68
N GLU A 81 -8.24 -24.51 34.72
CA GLU A 81 -7.83 -24.41 33.33
C GLU A 81 -7.93 -22.93 32.97
N ASP A 82 -6.80 -22.24 32.97
CA ASP A 82 -6.64 -20.98 32.26
C ASP A 82 -6.86 -21.26 30.77
N THR A 83 -8.13 -21.30 30.34
CA THR A 83 -8.48 -20.84 29.02
C THR A 83 -8.27 -19.34 29.02
N GLY A 84 -7.00 -18.93 28.99
CA GLY A 84 -6.63 -17.64 28.45
C GLY A 84 -7.10 -17.68 27.01
N SER A 85 -8.31 -17.16 26.78
CA SER A 85 -8.57 -16.50 25.52
C SER A 85 -7.41 -15.53 25.35
N ASP A 86 -6.60 -15.75 24.31
CA ASP A 86 -5.81 -14.70 23.69
C ASP A 86 -6.80 -13.66 23.13
N ASP A 87 -7.55 -13.00 24.03
CA ASP A 87 -8.04 -11.67 23.76
C ASP A 87 -6.77 -10.85 23.76
N GLU A 88 -6.30 -10.59 22.53
CA GLU A 88 -5.24 -9.67 22.22
C GLU A 88 -5.37 -8.48 23.17
N ASP A 89 -4.45 -8.40 24.13
CA ASP A 89 -4.16 -7.18 24.85
C ASP A 89 -3.54 -6.25 23.81
N ALA A 90 -4.38 -5.78 22.88
CA ALA A 90 -4.24 -4.52 22.21
C ALA A 90 -4.36 -3.50 23.33
N GLY A 91 -3.30 -3.42 24.14
CA GLY A 91 -3.17 -2.50 25.25
C GLY A 91 -3.60 -1.17 24.69
N ASN A 92 -4.75 -0.72 25.19
CA ASN A 92 -5.42 0.46 24.69
C ASN A 92 -4.58 1.65 25.17
N ASP A 93 -3.44 1.85 24.52
CA ASP A 93 -2.51 2.94 24.70
C ASP A 93 -3.26 4.17 24.19
N SER A 94 -4.17 4.64 25.04
CA SER A 94 -5.19 5.66 24.74
C SER A 94 -4.56 7.06 24.66
N GLY A 95 -3.23 7.12 24.48
CA GLY A 95 -2.51 8.34 24.21
C GLY A 95 -2.92 8.91 22.84
N PRO A 96 -2.83 10.24 22.68
CA PRO A 96 -3.16 10.88 21.42
C PRO A 96 -2.31 10.30 20.28
N VAL A 97 -2.92 10.14 19.10
CA VAL A 97 -2.17 9.87 17.86
C VAL A 97 -1.13 11.00 17.69
N PRO A 98 0.14 10.68 17.39
CA PRO A 98 1.16 11.70 17.21
C PRO A 98 0.74 12.64 16.08
N ALA A 99 0.97 13.94 16.27
CA ALA A 99 0.78 14.88 15.19
C ALA A 99 1.81 14.64 14.09
N CYS A 100 1.42 14.87 12.85
CA CYS A 100 2.31 14.75 11.72
C CYS A 100 3.35 15.88 11.72
N ASP A 101 4.63 15.51 11.70
CA ASP A 101 5.78 16.41 11.75
C ASP A 101 6.70 16.15 10.55
N GLU A 102 6.75 17.09 9.61
CA GLU A 102 7.64 17.06 8.44
C GLU A 102 9.13 17.03 8.82
N ASN A 103 9.47 17.48 10.03
CA ASN A 103 10.83 17.50 10.55
C ASN A 103 11.16 16.26 11.37
N PHE A 104 10.36 15.18 11.33
CA PHE A 104 10.72 13.94 11.98
C PHE A 104 12.08 13.46 11.44
N LEU A 105 13.08 13.33 12.30
CA LEU A 105 14.45 12.91 11.97
C LEU A 105 14.73 11.50 12.49
N PRO A 106 15.84 10.85 12.06
CA PRO A 106 16.20 9.54 12.60
C PRO A 106 16.37 9.52 14.12
N GLU A 107 16.80 10.64 14.72
CA GLU A 107 16.90 10.78 16.18
C GLU A 107 15.55 10.84 16.92
N ASP A 108 14.44 11.08 16.21
CA ASP A 108 13.09 11.10 16.77
C ASP A 108 12.45 9.71 16.79
N ALA A 109 13.10 8.71 16.16
CA ALA A 109 12.68 7.32 16.25
C ALA A 109 12.71 6.85 17.71
N CYS A 110 11.53 6.49 18.23
CA CYS A 110 11.37 6.05 19.61
C CYS A 110 11.10 4.54 19.74
N GLY A 111 10.91 3.84 18.62
CA GLY A 111 10.56 2.43 18.59
C GLY A 111 9.21 2.13 19.20
N GLY A 112 9.17 1.15 20.11
CA GLY A 112 7.93 0.60 20.68
C GLY A 112 7.45 -0.68 19.98
N GLU A 113 6.37 -1.28 20.48
CA GLU A 113 5.76 -2.45 19.84
C GLU A 113 4.92 -2.02 18.64
N ILE A 114 5.26 -2.57 17.48
CA ILE A 114 4.70 -2.19 16.18
C ILE A 114 3.78 -3.28 15.61
N VAL A 115 3.27 -4.22 16.41
CA VAL A 115 2.35 -5.27 15.95
C VAL A 115 0.90 -4.81 16.09
N GLY A 116 0.09 -5.10 15.06
CA GLY A 116 -1.34 -4.86 14.98
C GLY A 116 -1.76 -4.15 13.69
N SER A 117 -2.86 -3.39 13.74
CA SER A 117 -3.42 -2.70 12.56
C SER A 117 -3.69 -1.23 12.84
N TRP A 118 -3.53 -0.38 11.83
CA TRP A 118 -3.75 1.06 11.90
C TRP A 118 -4.33 1.59 10.58
N THR A 119 -5.03 2.71 10.65
CA THR A 119 -5.46 3.49 9.49
C THR A 119 -4.57 4.71 9.32
N LEU A 120 -4.24 5.06 8.08
CA LEU A 120 -3.49 6.26 7.78
C LEU A 120 -4.30 7.48 8.21
N ASP A 121 -3.72 8.30 9.08
CA ASP A 121 -4.33 9.53 9.59
C ASP A 121 -3.83 10.74 8.80
N SER A 122 -2.52 10.79 8.50
CA SER A 122 -1.92 11.88 7.75
C SER A 122 -0.60 11.50 7.08
N ILE A 123 -0.27 12.21 5.99
CA ILE A 123 1.04 12.22 5.35
C ILE A 123 1.56 13.65 5.38
N CYS A 124 2.79 13.84 5.86
CA CYS A 124 3.48 15.12 5.78
C CYS A 124 4.66 15.02 4.84
N ASN A 125 4.89 16.09 4.08
CA ASN A 125 6.00 16.19 3.15
C ASN A 125 6.62 17.58 3.27
N ASP A 126 7.95 17.63 3.37
CA ASP A 126 8.72 18.89 3.33
C ASP A 126 8.86 19.41 1.88
N ALA A 127 8.58 18.58 0.88
CA ALA A 127 8.69 19.00 -0.51
C ALA A 127 7.55 19.93 -0.91
N ASN A 128 7.92 21.18 -1.21
CA ASN A 128 7.07 22.08 -1.98
C ASN A 128 6.77 21.41 -3.34
N LEU A 129 5.53 20.98 -3.55
CA LEU A 129 5.09 20.32 -4.79
C LEU A 129 4.86 21.30 -5.95
N VAL A 130 4.79 22.61 -5.68
CA VAL A 130 4.54 23.64 -6.69
C VAL A 130 5.52 23.63 -7.86
N PRO A 131 6.86 23.54 -7.67
CA PRO A 131 7.83 23.47 -8.77
C PRO A 131 7.70 22.20 -9.61
N THR A 132 7.00 21.20 -9.07
CA THR A 132 6.79 19.90 -9.71
C THR A 132 5.51 19.90 -10.55
N ILE A 133 4.48 20.59 -10.08
CA ILE A 133 3.20 20.76 -10.76
C ILE A 133 3.31 21.82 -11.87
N LEU A 134 4.00 22.92 -11.60
CA LEU A 134 4.11 24.04 -12.52
C LEU A 134 5.40 23.99 -13.35
N PRO A 135 5.36 24.38 -14.64
CA PRO A 135 6.56 24.53 -15.43
C PRO A 135 7.52 25.53 -14.78
N PRO A 136 8.78 25.17 -14.49
CA PRO A 136 9.74 26.09 -13.87
C PRO A 136 10.07 27.28 -14.77
N THR A 137 9.76 27.15 -16.06
CA THR A 137 9.94 28.14 -17.11
C THR A 137 8.83 29.18 -17.17
N CYS A 138 7.72 28.99 -16.45
CA CYS A 138 6.69 30.01 -16.31
C CYS A 138 6.52 30.47 -14.87
N ALA A 139 7.32 31.48 -14.49
CA ALA A 139 7.31 32.05 -13.14
C ALA A 139 6.00 32.75 -12.75
N GLU A 140 5.14 33.08 -13.71
CA GLU A 140 3.83 33.69 -13.47
C GLU A 140 2.71 32.66 -13.31
N ALA A 141 2.99 31.38 -13.52
CA ALA A 141 2.04 30.31 -13.23
C ALA A 141 1.84 30.17 -11.71
N GLU A 142 0.62 29.89 -11.29
CA GLU A 142 0.28 29.75 -9.88
C GLU A 142 -0.62 28.53 -9.64
N VAL A 143 -0.44 27.91 -8.46
CA VAL A 143 -1.38 26.92 -7.92
C VAL A 143 -2.43 27.68 -7.12
N VAL A 144 -3.67 27.58 -7.55
CA VAL A 144 -4.83 28.29 -6.99
C VAL A 144 -5.51 27.46 -5.93
N HIS A 145 -5.60 26.16 -6.19
CA HIS A 145 -6.17 25.17 -5.30
C HIS A 145 -5.30 23.92 -5.34
N TYR A 146 -5.12 23.32 -4.17
CA TYR A 146 -4.44 22.05 -4.00
C TYR A 146 -5.18 21.31 -2.90
N GLU A 147 -5.71 20.15 -3.24
CA GLU A 147 -6.32 19.22 -2.30
C GLU A 147 -5.67 17.85 -2.51
N GLU A 148 -5.25 17.26 -1.41
CA GLU A 148 -4.65 15.93 -1.36
C GLU A 148 -5.37 15.16 -0.26
N ILE A 149 -5.93 14.02 -0.63
CA ILE A 149 -6.61 13.12 0.29
C ILE A 149 -5.84 11.82 0.27
N ALA A 150 -5.14 11.55 1.37
CA ALA A 150 -4.46 10.29 1.58
C ALA A 150 -5.28 9.40 2.51
N THR A 151 -5.55 8.17 2.08
CA THR A 151 -6.15 7.13 2.91
C THR A 151 -5.29 5.87 2.86
N GLY A 152 -5.41 5.00 3.86
CA GLY A 152 -4.59 3.81 3.87
C GLY A 152 -4.74 2.96 5.11
N MET A 153 -4.12 1.79 5.05
CA MET A 153 -4.05 0.82 6.12
C MET A 153 -2.64 0.26 6.25
N LEU A 154 -2.23 0.02 7.48
CA LEU A 154 -1.01 -0.71 7.82
C LEU A 154 -1.38 -1.84 8.77
N THR A 155 -1.00 -3.06 8.42
CA THR A 155 -1.10 -4.24 9.29
C THR A 155 0.29 -4.84 9.44
N VAL A 156 0.71 -5.06 10.68
CA VAL A 156 2.02 -5.61 11.02
C VAL A 156 1.79 -6.80 11.95
N SER A 157 2.34 -7.94 11.56
CA SER A 157 2.43 -9.17 12.36
C SER A 157 3.86 -9.32 12.90
N ALA A 158 4.17 -10.41 13.62
CA ALA A 158 5.50 -10.62 14.19
C ALA A 158 6.67 -10.57 13.18
N THR A 159 6.45 -10.94 11.91
CA THR A 159 7.51 -11.04 10.90
C THR A 159 7.13 -10.47 9.54
N ASN A 160 5.86 -10.17 9.32
CA ASN A 160 5.35 -9.66 8.04
C ASN A 160 4.52 -8.41 8.24
N PHE A 161 4.40 -7.61 7.19
CA PHE A 161 3.51 -6.47 7.13
C PHE A 161 2.71 -6.48 5.82
N ALA A 162 1.62 -5.74 5.81
CA ALA A 162 0.86 -5.35 4.63
C ALA A 162 0.50 -3.88 4.77
N ARG A 163 0.73 -3.10 3.72
CA ARG A 163 0.47 -1.66 3.67
C ARG A 163 -0.21 -1.31 2.36
N LEU A 164 -1.28 -0.55 2.44
CA LEU A 164 -2.01 -0.01 1.30
C LEU A 164 -2.20 1.49 1.55
N ILE A 165 -1.78 2.32 0.59
CA ILE A 165 -2.08 3.75 0.58
C ILE A 165 -2.73 4.11 -0.76
N GLU A 166 -3.79 4.89 -0.68
CA GLU A 166 -4.46 5.55 -1.80
C GLU A 166 -4.33 7.06 -1.60
N ILE A 167 -3.85 7.77 -2.62
CA ILE A 167 -3.69 9.22 -2.62
C ILE A 167 -4.47 9.77 -3.80
N ASP A 168 -5.51 10.55 -3.51
CA ASP A 168 -6.23 11.33 -4.49
C ASP A 168 -5.71 12.77 -4.47
N VAL A 169 -5.41 13.31 -5.64
CA VAL A 169 -4.87 14.66 -5.80
C VAL A 169 -5.78 15.44 -6.73
N GLU A 170 -6.16 16.64 -6.30
CA GLU A 170 -6.83 17.65 -7.11
C GLU A 170 -6.03 18.96 -7.08
N VAL A 171 -5.70 19.49 -8.25
CA VAL A 171 -4.94 20.75 -8.36
C VAL A 171 -5.60 21.66 -9.39
N LEU A 172 -5.88 22.89 -8.99
CA LEU A 172 -6.24 23.96 -9.91
C LEU A 172 -5.04 24.88 -10.11
N THR A 173 -4.66 25.08 -11.36
CA THR A 173 -3.56 25.97 -11.73
C THR A 173 -4.02 27.06 -12.69
N HIS A 174 -3.38 28.22 -12.60
CA HIS A 174 -3.50 29.29 -13.58
C HIS A 174 -2.17 29.45 -14.30
N VAL A 175 -2.21 29.35 -15.63
CA VAL A 175 -1.01 29.46 -16.48
C VAL A 175 -1.20 30.60 -17.48
N PRO A 176 -0.49 31.73 -17.32
CA PRO A 176 -0.64 32.88 -18.23
C PRO A 176 -0.33 32.53 -19.68
N THR A 177 -1.10 33.03 -20.64
CA THR A 177 -0.85 32.79 -22.08
C THR A 177 0.48 33.33 -22.60
N SER A 178 1.17 34.15 -21.80
CA SER A 178 2.55 34.61 -22.01
C SER A 178 3.61 33.54 -21.75
N CYS A 179 3.27 32.42 -21.10
CA CYS A 179 4.22 31.35 -20.79
C CYS A 179 4.84 30.78 -22.09
N PRO A 180 6.17 30.61 -22.15
CA PRO A 180 6.86 30.07 -23.32
C PRO A 180 6.32 28.71 -23.81
N GLU A 181 5.85 27.88 -22.89
CA GLU A 181 5.29 26.55 -23.15
C GLU A 181 4.01 26.62 -23.97
N LEU A 182 3.23 27.69 -23.80
CA LEU A 182 1.95 27.88 -24.47
C LEU A 182 2.09 28.51 -25.87
N VAL A 183 3.29 28.96 -26.25
CA VAL A 183 3.52 29.71 -27.50
C VAL A 183 3.18 28.89 -28.74
N PHE A 184 3.27 27.55 -28.68
CA PHE A 184 3.10 26.68 -29.84
C PHE A 184 1.78 25.89 -29.90
N GLY A 185 0.88 26.03 -28.92
CA GLY A 185 -0.40 25.33 -28.96
C GLY A 185 -1.43 25.76 -27.91
N GLY A 186 -1.16 26.84 -27.16
CA GLY A 186 -2.08 27.33 -26.14
C GLY A 186 -2.37 26.30 -25.06
N CYS A 187 -3.55 26.38 -24.45
CA CYS A 187 -3.93 25.54 -23.32
C CYS A 187 -4.03 24.05 -23.67
N GLU A 188 -4.37 23.71 -24.91
CA GLU A 188 -4.47 22.30 -25.36
C GLU A 188 -3.10 21.60 -25.33
N GLU A 189 -2.03 22.29 -25.73
CA GLU A 189 -0.68 21.71 -25.66
C GLU A 189 -0.21 21.54 -24.21
N TYR A 190 -0.55 22.49 -23.35
CA TYR A 190 -0.24 22.36 -21.92
C TYR A 190 -1.04 21.24 -21.26
N GLU A 191 -2.29 21.01 -21.67
CA GLU A 191 -3.07 19.83 -21.24
C GLU A 191 -2.32 18.53 -21.59
N VAL A 192 -1.85 18.38 -22.83
CA VAL A 192 -1.09 17.19 -23.25
C VAL A 192 0.19 17.01 -22.44
N VAL A 193 0.93 18.10 -22.18
CA VAL A 193 2.14 18.05 -21.36
C VAL A 193 1.78 17.70 -19.91
N ALA A 194 0.73 18.30 -19.36
CA ALA A 194 0.30 18.07 -17.99
C ALA A 194 -0.19 16.62 -17.79
N SER A 195 -0.96 16.08 -18.72
CA SER A 195 -1.37 14.66 -18.70
C SER A 195 -0.23 13.68 -18.96
N SER A 196 0.92 14.16 -19.47
CA SER A 196 2.11 13.32 -19.60
C SER A 196 2.83 13.08 -18.28
N PHE A 197 2.49 13.87 -17.24
CA PHE A 197 2.93 13.58 -15.87
C PHE A 197 2.22 12.32 -15.38
N SER A 198 3.01 11.34 -14.93
CA SER A 198 2.55 9.99 -14.66
C SER A 198 1.40 9.98 -13.64
N GLY A 199 0.18 9.69 -14.11
CA GLY A 199 -0.98 9.41 -13.27
C GLY A 199 -1.94 10.58 -13.03
N LEU A 200 -1.71 11.75 -13.64
CA LEU A 200 -2.66 12.87 -13.57
C LEU A 200 -3.41 13.03 -14.89
N ASP A 201 -4.73 13.12 -14.82
CA ASP A 201 -5.59 13.62 -15.87
C ASP A 201 -5.63 15.15 -15.80
N ALA A 202 -5.45 15.81 -16.95
CA ALA A 202 -5.46 17.27 -17.03
C ALA A 202 -6.62 17.74 -17.91
N SER A 203 -7.26 18.83 -17.53
CA SER A 203 -8.31 19.51 -18.29
C SER A 203 -8.05 21.01 -18.25
N CYS A 204 -7.78 21.62 -19.40
CA CYS A 204 -7.38 23.01 -19.48
C CYS A 204 -8.34 23.85 -20.33
N VAL A 205 -8.81 24.97 -19.78
CA VAL A 205 -9.70 25.90 -20.47
C VAL A 205 -9.05 27.27 -20.59
N LEU A 206 -9.09 27.86 -21.79
CA LEU A 206 -8.63 29.24 -22.02
C LEU A 206 -9.66 30.25 -21.47
N ASN A 207 -9.27 31.00 -20.44
CA ASN A 207 -10.00 32.17 -19.99
C ASN A 207 -9.51 33.42 -20.75
N GLN A 208 -10.18 33.77 -21.85
CA GLN A 208 -9.81 34.92 -22.69
C GLN A 208 -9.86 36.26 -21.93
N GLY A 209 -10.79 36.41 -20.98
CA GLY A 209 -10.93 37.63 -20.19
C GLY A 209 -9.74 37.88 -19.26
N ALA A 210 -9.15 36.81 -18.74
CA ALA A 210 -7.99 36.84 -17.86
C ALA A 210 -6.66 36.57 -18.60
N SER A 211 -6.69 36.24 -19.90
CA SER A 211 -5.50 35.89 -20.70
C SER A 211 -4.66 34.75 -20.10
N ARG A 212 -5.31 33.73 -19.54
CA ARG A 212 -4.67 32.56 -18.91
C ARG A 212 -5.41 31.26 -19.23
N CYS A 213 -4.69 30.15 -19.12
CA CYS A 213 -5.27 28.81 -19.03
C CYS A 213 -5.63 28.52 -17.57
N GLU A 214 -6.81 27.99 -17.35
CA GLU A 214 -7.26 27.46 -16.07
C GLU A 214 -7.25 25.94 -16.22
N CYS A 215 -6.38 25.27 -15.49
CA CYS A 215 -6.12 23.84 -15.65
C CYS A 215 -6.39 23.10 -14.35
N GLU A 216 -7.30 22.15 -14.45
CA GLU A 216 -7.63 21.20 -13.40
C GLU A 216 -6.84 19.91 -13.64
N LEU A 217 -6.12 19.47 -12.62
CA LEU A 217 -5.30 18.26 -12.62
C LEU A 217 -5.89 17.34 -11.56
N THR A 218 -6.26 16.12 -11.94
CA THR A 218 -6.80 15.12 -11.01
C THR A 218 -6.05 13.82 -11.17
N GLY A 219 -5.84 13.07 -10.11
CA GLY A 219 -5.27 11.74 -10.22
C GLY A 219 -5.39 10.95 -8.94
N SER A 220 -5.34 9.63 -9.09
CA SER A 220 -5.42 8.69 -7.99
C SER A 220 -4.22 7.75 -8.06
N PHE A 221 -3.49 7.65 -6.95
CA PHE A 221 -2.28 6.87 -6.82
C PHE A 221 -2.48 5.80 -5.77
N MET A 222 -2.31 4.55 -6.16
CA MET A 222 -2.36 3.42 -5.24
C MET A 222 -0.97 2.82 -5.05
N SER A 223 -0.56 2.66 -3.81
CA SER A 223 0.68 2.00 -3.40
C SER A 223 0.35 0.84 -2.47
N GLU A 224 0.59 -0.37 -2.95
CA GLU A 224 0.51 -1.59 -2.15
C GLU A 224 1.93 -2.12 -1.90
N SER A 225 2.21 -2.52 -0.67
CA SER A 225 3.45 -3.19 -0.31
C SER A 225 3.21 -4.17 0.83
N ASP A 226 3.70 -5.39 0.68
CA ASP A 226 3.68 -6.42 1.70
C ASP A 226 5.01 -7.18 1.71
N GLY A 227 5.25 -7.91 2.80
CA GLY A 227 6.39 -8.82 2.88
C GLY A 227 6.97 -8.93 4.27
N SER A 228 8.16 -9.51 4.34
CA SER A 228 8.90 -9.65 5.60
C SER A 228 9.64 -8.38 5.98
N TYR A 229 9.82 -8.15 7.27
CA TYR A 229 10.63 -7.05 7.79
C TYR A 229 11.55 -7.51 8.92
N SER A 230 12.58 -6.71 9.21
CA SER A 230 13.32 -6.79 10.48
C SER A 230 13.16 -5.49 11.25
N TYR A 231 13.02 -5.59 12.57
CA TYR A 231 12.81 -4.44 13.44
C TYR A 231 13.78 -4.46 14.61
N GLU A 232 14.51 -3.36 14.78
CA GLU A 232 15.45 -3.16 15.87
C GLU A 232 15.46 -1.68 16.26
N ASP A 233 15.14 -1.40 17.52
CA ASP A 233 15.28 -0.08 18.16
C ASP A 233 14.76 1.10 17.33
N GLY A 234 13.47 1.05 16.93
CA GLY A 234 12.87 2.11 16.12
C GLY A 234 13.29 2.16 14.66
N THR A 235 14.04 1.16 14.19
CA THR A 235 14.38 1.02 12.77
C THR A 235 13.70 -0.21 12.19
N VAL A 236 12.89 -0.02 11.15
CA VAL A 236 12.30 -1.11 10.34
C VAL A 236 13.05 -1.21 9.02
N VAL A 237 13.43 -2.43 8.62
CA VAL A 237 14.05 -2.70 7.30
C VAL A 237 13.16 -3.63 6.51
N VAL A 238 12.81 -3.22 5.29
CA VAL A 238 11.98 -3.95 4.32
C VAL A 238 12.74 -3.99 3.00
N GLY A 239 13.29 -5.17 2.66
CA GLY A 239 14.14 -5.30 1.47
C GLY A 239 15.37 -4.39 1.57
N ASP A 240 15.48 -3.43 0.65
CA ASP A 240 16.51 -2.39 0.60
C ASP A 240 16.11 -1.08 1.28
N ARG A 241 14.85 -0.95 1.72
CA ARG A 241 14.32 0.28 2.34
C ARG A 241 14.45 0.20 3.85
N THR A 242 14.83 1.33 4.45
CA THR A 242 14.90 1.50 5.91
C THR A 242 13.92 2.58 6.33
N PHE A 243 13.22 2.38 7.44
CA PHE A 243 12.26 3.32 8.02
C PHE A 243 12.63 3.62 9.47
N ASP A 244 12.55 4.89 9.83
CA ASP A 244 12.55 5.37 11.20
C ASP A 244 11.12 5.31 11.74
N VAL A 245 10.93 4.71 12.91
CA VAL A 245 9.62 4.40 13.48
C VAL A 245 9.52 4.87 14.92
N CYS A 246 8.39 5.50 15.24
CA CYS A 246 8.01 5.82 16.61
C CYS A 246 6.55 5.45 16.87
N ARG A 247 6.32 4.53 17.81
CA ARG A 247 5.00 4.22 18.37
C ARG A 247 4.76 5.11 19.58
N SER A 248 3.68 5.88 19.54
CA SER A 248 3.28 6.74 20.65
C SER A 248 1.75 6.75 20.78
N GLY A 249 1.24 6.40 21.96
CA GLY A 249 -0.20 6.28 22.17
C GLY A 249 -0.83 5.26 21.22
N GLY A 250 -1.96 5.65 20.64
CA GLY A 250 -2.69 4.82 19.67
C GLY A 250 -2.10 4.84 18.26
N GLY A 251 -1.00 5.56 18.02
CA GLY A 251 -0.47 5.77 16.68
C GLY A 251 0.97 5.34 16.46
N ILE A 252 1.34 5.29 15.20
CA ILE A 252 2.67 4.96 14.70
C ILE A 252 3.08 5.98 13.63
N THR A 253 4.27 6.53 13.79
CA THR A 253 4.91 7.40 12.80
C THR A 253 5.96 6.60 12.07
N LEU A 254 5.94 6.62 10.73
CA LEU A 254 6.92 5.99 9.87
C LEU A 254 7.54 7.05 8.95
N ARG A 255 8.87 7.05 8.86
CA ARG A 255 9.62 7.88 7.92
C ARG A 255 10.61 7.02 7.15
N PRO A 256 10.55 6.94 5.81
CA PRO A 256 11.57 6.28 5.03
C PRO A 256 12.89 7.06 5.11
N ARG A 257 14.00 6.35 5.31
CA ARG A 257 15.34 6.93 5.16
C ARG A 257 15.63 7.10 3.67
N PRO A 258 15.94 8.31 3.19
CA PRO A 258 16.22 8.52 1.79
C PRO A 258 17.57 7.92 1.41
N GLU A 259 17.68 7.35 0.21
CA GLU A 259 18.97 6.86 -0.32
C GLU A 259 19.94 8.01 -0.66
N SER A 260 19.39 9.19 -0.97
CA SER A 260 20.14 10.39 -1.31
C SER A 260 19.61 11.59 -0.56
N GLN A 261 20.47 12.55 -0.21
CA GLN A 261 20.05 13.76 0.54
C GLN A 261 19.06 14.64 -0.25
N ASP A 262 19.01 14.48 -1.57
CA ASP A 262 18.13 15.24 -2.46
C ASP A 262 16.78 14.54 -2.68
N THR A 263 16.59 13.33 -2.14
CA THR A 263 15.33 12.60 -2.27
C THR A 263 14.32 13.16 -1.26
N PRO A 264 13.13 13.60 -1.71
CA PRO A 264 12.09 14.05 -0.80
C PRO A 264 11.64 12.91 0.11
N VAL A 265 11.32 13.24 1.37
CA VAL A 265 10.93 12.29 2.40
C VAL A 265 9.54 12.64 2.90
N PHE A 266 8.73 11.60 3.10
CA PHE A 266 7.35 11.70 3.57
C PHE A 266 7.27 11.06 4.95
N VAL A 267 6.53 11.67 5.85
CA VAL A 267 6.26 11.13 7.17
C VAL A 267 4.82 10.65 7.17
N GLU A 268 4.65 9.35 7.38
CA GLU A 268 3.34 8.71 7.46
C GLU A 268 2.95 8.58 8.93
N VAL A 269 1.75 9.01 9.27
CA VAL A 269 1.18 8.83 10.60
C VAL A 269 -0.06 7.96 10.49
N TYR A 270 -0.11 6.91 11.28
CA TYR A 270 -1.26 6.03 11.39
C TYR A 270 -1.83 6.05 12.80
N GLY A 271 -3.15 5.94 12.92
CA GLY A 271 -3.90 5.87 14.17
C GLY A 271 -4.80 4.63 14.28
N ARG A 272 -5.30 4.38 15.49
CA ARG A 272 -6.31 3.35 15.83
C ARG A 272 -7.59 3.98 16.35
#